data_AF-A0AAU4GFD7-F1
#
_entry.id   AF-A0AAU4GFD7-F1
#
_cell.length_a   1.000
_cell.length_b   1.000
_cell.length_c   1.000
_cell.angle_alpha   90.00
_cell.angle_beta   90.00
_cell.angle_gamma   90.00
#
_symmetry.space_group_name_H-M   'P 1'
#
loop_
_entity.id
_entity.type
_entity.pdbx_description
1 polymer ?
#
loop_
_entity_poly.entity_id
_entity_poly.type
_entity_poly.pdbx_seq_one_letter_code
_entity_poly.pdbx_strand_id
1 'polypeptide(L)'
;MIEAGSTYVALGSSFAAGPGIPPVLDRTALRSGRNYAHLVAESLGLRLVDVTSSGATTAHLLRERQGRARPQIEAVGAETRLVTVTAGGNDLGYLGGLMAGSLRGLLARPVRVVSHRAADLLAGNGKPVSRASFDAVAASLAEVVVRVRDRAPSARVVLVDYLPVAGPDTRPGPGMPLTARAIEQARETADGLAGAFAEAARASGADLIAASSAGLDHCVGSAEPWVLGFRIGNPRSGGPVAYHPTAAGMAAVAAMVTGLLAD
;
A
#
# COMPACT_ATOMS: atom_id res chain seq x y z
N MET A 1 9.59 -24.80 3.99
CA MET A 1 8.18 -24.54 3.63
C MET A 1 7.38 -24.23 4.88
N ILE A 2 6.41 -23.30 4.77
CA ILE A 2 5.48 -23.00 5.87
C ILE A 2 4.34 -24.02 5.81
N GLU A 3 4.13 -24.78 6.88
CA GLU A 3 3.13 -25.84 6.92
C GLU A 3 1.70 -25.28 7.00
N ALA A 4 0.74 -25.96 6.37
CA ALA A 4 -0.68 -25.66 6.53
C ALA A 4 -1.07 -25.68 8.02
N GLY A 5 -1.96 -24.77 8.42
CA GLY A 5 -2.36 -24.56 9.82
C GLY A 5 -1.41 -23.64 10.61
N SER A 6 -0.23 -23.30 10.06
CA SER A 6 0.69 -22.33 10.68
C SER A 6 0.06 -20.94 10.81
N THR A 7 0.47 -20.20 11.83
CA THR A 7 0.02 -18.82 12.04
C THR A 7 0.71 -17.87 11.06
N TYR A 8 -0.11 -17.09 10.35
CA TYR A 8 0.31 -16.01 9.47
C TYR A 8 -0.23 -14.69 10.02
N VAL A 9 0.65 -13.72 10.29
CA VAL A 9 0.25 -12.37 10.72
C VAL A 9 0.46 -11.37 9.58
N ALA A 10 -0.60 -10.64 9.21
CA ALA A 10 -0.49 -9.56 8.23
C ALA A 10 -0.45 -8.20 8.93
N LEU A 11 0.65 -7.48 8.75
CA LEU A 11 0.85 -6.11 9.21
C LEU A 11 0.76 -5.15 8.03
N GLY A 12 0.20 -3.98 8.25
CA GLY A 12 0.26 -2.93 7.24
C GLY A 12 -0.87 -1.92 7.27
N SER A 13 -0.88 -1.14 6.20
CA SER A 13 -1.82 -0.06 5.98
C SER A 13 -2.88 -0.40 4.93
N SER A 14 -3.43 0.59 4.24
CA SER A 14 -4.56 0.42 3.32
C SER A 14 -4.23 -0.45 2.10
N PHE A 15 -2.99 -0.44 1.60
CA PHE A 15 -2.57 -1.31 0.50
C PHE A 15 -2.53 -2.80 0.88
N ALA A 16 -2.39 -3.10 2.18
CA ALA A 16 -2.59 -4.46 2.69
C ALA A 16 -4.03 -4.71 3.15
N ALA A 17 -4.74 -3.70 3.65
CA ALA A 17 -6.12 -3.84 4.13
C ALA A 17 -7.16 -4.01 3.02
N GLY A 18 -6.91 -3.48 1.82
CA GLY A 18 -7.80 -3.58 0.67
C GLY A 18 -9.14 -2.84 0.82
N PRO A 19 -9.15 -1.56 1.20
CA PRO A 19 -10.38 -0.85 1.49
C PRO A 19 -11.29 -0.74 0.27
N GLY A 20 -12.60 -0.89 0.53
CA GLY A 20 -13.61 -0.86 -0.52
C GLY A 20 -13.82 -2.18 -1.25
N ILE A 21 -13.03 -3.22 -0.99
CA ILE A 21 -13.23 -4.55 -1.56
C ILE A 21 -14.15 -5.37 -0.62
N PRO A 22 -15.35 -5.79 -1.03
CA PRO A 22 -16.23 -6.60 -0.20
C PRO A 22 -15.75 -8.06 -0.06
N PRO A 23 -16.12 -8.75 1.04
CA PRO A 23 -16.79 -8.21 2.22
C PRO A 23 -15.84 -7.34 3.06
N VAL A 24 -16.35 -6.27 3.67
CA VAL A 24 -15.59 -5.40 4.57
C VAL A 24 -15.74 -5.93 6.00
N LEU A 25 -14.71 -6.62 6.50
CA LEU A 25 -14.72 -7.32 7.79
C LEU A 25 -14.53 -6.38 8.98
N ASP A 26 -13.73 -5.31 8.80
CA ASP A 26 -13.55 -4.28 9.81
C ASP A 26 -13.79 -2.90 9.19
N ARG A 27 -14.86 -2.23 9.61
CA ARG A 27 -15.26 -0.91 9.08
C ARG A 27 -14.43 0.25 9.62
N THR A 28 -13.67 0.05 10.70
CA THR A 28 -12.77 1.05 11.27
C THR A 28 -11.43 1.01 10.54
N ALA A 29 -10.87 -0.20 10.39
CA ALA A 29 -9.65 -0.45 9.64
C ALA A 29 -9.84 -0.40 8.11
N LEU A 30 -11.11 -0.40 7.65
CA LEU A 30 -11.50 -0.61 6.26
C LEU A 30 -10.85 -1.87 5.67
N ARG A 31 -10.82 -2.93 6.47
CA ARG A 31 -10.16 -4.19 6.09
C ARG A 31 -11.13 -5.09 5.34
N SER A 32 -10.70 -5.53 4.18
CA SER A 32 -11.40 -6.48 3.33
C SER A 32 -11.10 -7.92 3.74
N GLY A 33 -12.11 -8.79 3.61
CA GLY A 33 -11.94 -10.24 3.66
C GLY A 33 -11.40 -10.84 2.36
N ARG A 34 -11.05 -10.01 1.38
CA ARG A 34 -10.48 -10.37 0.08
C ARG A 34 -9.24 -9.53 -0.24
N ASN A 35 -8.56 -9.03 0.79
CA ASN A 35 -7.21 -8.47 0.63
C ASN A 35 -6.19 -9.59 0.36
N TYR A 36 -4.96 -9.23 -0.03
CA TYR A 36 -3.97 -10.23 -0.43
C TYR A 36 -3.64 -11.23 0.70
N ALA A 37 -3.70 -10.80 1.97
CA ALA A 37 -3.40 -11.67 3.09
C ALA A 37 -4.43 -12.80 3.26
N HIS A 38 -5.72 -12.48 3.11
CA HIS A 38 -6.78 -13.49 3.12
C HIS A 38 -6.60 -14.49 1.97
N LEU A 39 -6.23 -14.02 0.78
CA LEU A 39 -6.02 -14.88 -0.40
C LEU A 39 -4.80 -15.80 -0.23
N VAL A 40 -3.69 -15.28 0.31
CA VAL A 40 -2.50 -16.10 0.64
C VAL A 40 -2.83 -17.16 1.68
N ALA A 41 -3.55 -16.77 2.74
CA ALA A 41 -3.92 -17.70 3.80
C ALA A 41 -4.85 -18.81 3.30
N GLU A 42 -5.84 -18.46 2.47
CA GLU A 42 -6.74 -19.42 1.82
C GLU A 42 -5.95 -20.39 0.93
N SER A 43 -5.06 -19.88 0.08
CA SER A 43 -4.28 -20.69 -0.85
C SER A 43 -3.32 -21.67 -0.17
N LEU A 44 -2.78 -21.32 1.00
CA LEU A 44 -1.77 -22.11 1.72
C LEU A 44 -2.34 -22.83 2.95
N GLY A 45 -3.64 -22.69 3.22
CA GLY A 45 -4.29 -23.26 4.40
C GLY A 45 -3.76 -22.71 5.73
N LEU A 46 -3.36 -21.43 5.78
CA LEU A 46 -2.78 -20.80 6.98
C LEU A 46 -3.83 -20.21 7.90
N ARG A 47 -3.53 -20.12 9.20
CA ARG A 47 -4.36 -19.39 10.17
C ARG A 47 -3.98 -17.91 10.17
N LEU A 48 -4.79 -17.10 9.51
CA LEU A 48 -4.55 -15.67 9.37
C LEU A 48 -4.94 -14.88 10.62
N VAL A 49 -4.01 -14.07 11.11
CA VAL A 49 -4.23 -12.95 12.03
C VAL A 49 -3.98 -11.67 11.24
N ASP A 50 -5.05 -11.11 10.69
CA ASP A 50 -4.97 -9.86 9.94
C ASP A 50 -5.19 -8.67 10.87
N VAL A 51 -4.16 -7.84 11.05
CA VAL A 51 -4.21 -6.58 11.81
C VAL A 51 -3.90 -5.36 10.94
N THR A 52 -3.98 -5.53 9.61
CA THR A 52 -3.85 -4.43 8.65
C THR A 52 -4.94 -3.39 8.88
N SER A 53 -4.58 -2.12 8.74
CA SER A 53 -5.49 -1.01 9.03
C SER A 53 -5.21 0.21 8.17
N SER A 54 -6.22 0.65 7.42
CA SER A 54 -6.10 1.82 6.55
C SER A 54 -5.65 3.06 7.33
N GLY A 55 -4.70 3.79 6.77
CA GLY A 55 -4.10 4.98 7.41
C GLY A 55 -2.99 4.68 8.42
N ALA A 56 -2.69 3.41 8.71
CA ALA A 56 -1.55 3.06 9.55
C ALA A 56 -0.22 3.57 8.94
N THR A 57 0.68 4.00 9.82
CA THR A 57 2.06 4.39 9.54
C THR A 57 2.98 3.34 10.18
N THR A 58 4.28 3.39 9.90
CA THR A 58 5.23 2.48 10.57
C THR A 58 5.23 2.64 12.10
N ALA A 59 4.96 3.85 12.62
CA ALA A 59 4.77 4.09 14.05
C ALA A 59 3.58 3.31 14.64
N HIS A 60 2.45 3.22 13.91
CA HIS A 60 1.29 2.42 14.30
C HIS A 60 1.55 0.92 14.26
N LEU A 61 2.49 0.47 13.43
CA LEU A 61 2.94 -0.92 13.46
C LEU A 61 3.77 -1.17 14.73
N LEU A 62 4.72 -0.29 15.04
CA LEU A 62 5.75 -0.51 16.07
C LEU A 62 5.32 -0.20 17.51
N ARG A 63 4.63 0.92 17.74
CA ARG A 63 4.53 1.52 19.08
C ARG A 63 3.27 2.33 19.37
N GLU A 64 2.64 2.91 18.36
CA GLU A 64 1.49 3.80 18.55
C GLU A 64 0.16 3.08 18.34
N ARG A 65 -0.84 3.48 19.13
CA ARG A 65 -2.21 3.03 18.92
C ARG A 65 -2.83 3.78 17.75
N GLN A 66 -3.57 3.07 16.90
CA GLN A 66 -4.42 3.69 15.89
C GLN A 66 -5.86 3.76 16.41
N GLY A 67 -6.22 4.88 17.02
CA GLY A 67 -7.47 4.99 17.77
C GLY A 67 -7.51 4.00 18.93
N ARG A 68 -8.43 3.03 18.89
CA ARG A 68 -8.52 1.97 19.91
C ARG A 68 -7.64 0.76 19.61
N ALA A 69 -7.16 0.60 18.37
CA ALA A 69 -6.30 -0.51 17.99
C ALA A 69 -4.92 -0.41 18.66
N ARG A 70 -4.41 -1.54 19.15
CA ARG A 70 -3.05 -1.67 19.68
C ARG A 70 -2.02 -1.56 18.54
N PRO A 71 -0.75 -1.26 18.84
CA PRO A 71 0.34 -1.40 17.88
C PRO A 71 0.30 -2.78 17.22
N GLN A 72 0.38 -2.83 15.89
CA GLN A 72 0.13 -4.07 15.14
C GLN A 72 1.16 -5.17 15.49
N ILE A 73 2.38 -4.80 15.87
CA ILE A 73 3.42 -5.74 16.28
C ILE A 73 3.03 -6.58 17.51
N GLU A 74 2.05 -6.13 18.32
CA GLU A 74 1.51 -6.92 19.44
C GLU A 74 0.76 -8.18 18.99
N ALA A 75 0.38 -8.28 17.71
CA ALA A 75 -0.26 -9.48 17.15
C ALA A 75 0.72 -10.60 16.80
N VAL A 76 2.02 -10.32 16.79
CA VAL A 76 3.07 -11.31 16.45
C VAL A 76 3.45 -12.09 17.70
N GLY A 77 3.13 -13.39 17.70
CA GLY A 77 3.49 -14.36 18.74
C GLY A 77 4.57 -15.35 18.30
N ALA A 78 5.17 -16.08 19.24
CA ALA A 78 6.28 -17.02 19.00
C ALA A 78 5.93 -18.18 18.05
N GLU A 79 4.64 -18.49 17.91
CA GLU A 79 4.08 -19.49 16.99
C GLU A 79 3.94 -18.99 15.55
N THR A 80 4.15 -17.69 15.31
CA THR A 80 4.07 -17.09 13.97
C THR A 80 5.12 -17.71 13.05
N ARG A 81 4.71 -18.11 11.84
CA ARG A 81 5.60 -18.67 10.81
C ARG A 81 5.72 -17.79 9.58
N LEU A 82 4.75 -16.93 9.34
CA LEU A 82 4.76 -15.97 8.25
C LEU A 82 4.33 -14.60 8.75
N VAL A 83 5.06 -13.56 8.35
CA VAL A 83 4.62 -12.17 8.51
C VAL A 83 4.76 -11.44 7.18
N THR A 84 3.70 -10.79 6.72
CA THR A 84 3.79 -9.81 5.62
C THR A 84 3.67 -8.39 6.17
N VAL A 85 4.36 -7.45 5.53
CA VAL A 85 4.37 -6.04 5.94
C VAL A 85 4.21 -5.12 4.73
N THR A 86 3.18 -4.27 4.74
CA THR A 86 3.01 -3.16 3.76
C THR A 86 2.66 -1.85 4.48
N ALA A 87 3.64 -0.99 4.74
CA ALA A 87 3.48 0.32 5.39
C ALA A 87 4.43 1.36 4.79
N GLY A 88 4.48 2.59 5.30
CA GLY A 88 5.38 3.65 4.79
C GLY A 88 4.73 4.67 3.86
N GLY A 89 3.72 4.28 3.07
CA GLY A 89 3.04 5.22 2.17
C GLY A 89 2.37 6.40 2.88
N ASN A 90 1.81 6.19 4.07
CA ASN A 90 1.22 7.27 4.88
C ASN A 90 2.26 8.12 5.59
N ASP A 91 3.40 7.53 5.97
CA ASP A 91 4.54 8.23 6.54
C ASP A 91 5.06 9.30 5.57
N LEU A 92 4.96 9.02 4.25
CA LEU A 92 5.31 9.95 3.17
C LEU A 92 4.14 10.84 2.70
N GLY A 93 2.93 10.63 3.22
CA GLY A 93 1.73 11.31 2.74
C GLY A 93 1.35 11.00 1.28
N TYR A 94 1.76 9.85 0.75
CA TYR A 94 1.68 9.52 -0.69
C TYR A 94 0.26 9.64 -1.26
N LEU A 95 -0.67 8.79 -0.80
CA LEU A 95 -2.06 8.85 -1.29
C LEU A 95 -2.80 10.10 -0.84
N GLY A 96 -2.48 10.62 0.36
CA GLY A 96 -3.07 11.87 0.85
C GLY A 96 -2.76 13.04 -0.09
N GLY A 97 -1.52 13.13 -0.56
CA GLY A 97 -1.07 14.10 -1.57
C GLY A 97 -1.78 13.92 -2.91
N LEU A 98 -1.89 12.69 -3.40
CA LEU A 98 -2.60 12.38 -4.65
C LEU A 98 -4.08 12.77 -4.60
N MET A 99 -4.78 12.41 -3.52
CA MET A 99 -6.19 12.75 -3.34
C MET A 99 -6.39 14.26 -3.22
N ALA A 100 -5.56 14.95 -2.42
CA ALA A 100 -5.64 16.40 -2.27
C ALA A 100 -5.32 17.14 -3.59
N GLY A 101 -4.33 16.67 -4.36
CA GLY A 101 -4.01 17.20 -5.69
C GLY A 101 -5.17 17.00 -6.67
N SER A 102 -5.79 15.83 -6.61
CA SER A 102 -6.91 15.47 -7.49
C SER A 102 -8.16 16.27 -7.22
N LEU A 103 -8.44 16.55 -5.95
CA LEU A 103 -9.54 17.42 -5.56
C LEU A 103 -9.30 18.86 -6.07
N ARG A 104 -8.08 19.38 -5.94
CA ARG A 104 -7.68 20.68 -6.52
C ARG A 104 -7.81 20.69 -8.04
N GLY A 105 -7.37 19.64 -8.73
CA GLY A 105 -7.49 19.51 -10.17
C GLY A 105 -8.95 19.43 -10.65
N LEU A 106 -9.85 18.80 -9.88
CA LEU A 106 -11.28 18.86 -10.14
C LEU A 106 -11.84 20.27 -10.01
N LEU A 107 -11.46 21.01 -8.97
CA LEU A 107 -11.89 22.40 -8.76
C LEU A 107 -11.35 23.33 -9.85
N ALA A 108 -10.19 23.03 -10.45
CA ALA A 108 -9.60 23.80 -11.54
C ALA A 108 -10.21 23.51 -12.92
N ARG A 109 -11.08 22.49 -13.06
CA ARG A 109 -11.68 22.09 -14.36
C ARG A 109 -12.39 23.23 -15.11
N PRO A 110 -13.23 24.07 -14.48
CA PRO A 110 -13.90 25.17 -15.18
C PRO A 110 -12.89 26.17 -15.79
N VAL A 111 -11.78 26.41 -15.10
CA VAL A 111 -10.72 27.33 -15.55
C VAL A 111 -9.98 26.78 -16.78
N ARG A 112 -9.92 25.46 -16.93
CA ARG A 112 -9.25 24.80 -18.07
C ARG A 112 -9.91 25.13 -19.41
N VAL A 113 -11.19 25.48 -19.43
CA VAL A 113 -11.90 25.97 -20.63
C VAL A 113 -11.33 27.31 -21.11
N VAL A 114 -10.83 28.14 -20.19
CA VAL A 114 -10.30 29.48 -20.47
C VAL A 114 -8.78 29.44 -20.66
N SER A 115 -8.07 28.73 -19.79
CA SER A 115 -6.61 28.62 -19.85
C SER A 115 -6.10 27.35 -19.15
N HIS A 116 -5.42 26.50 -19.92
CA HIS A 116 -4.73 25.33 -19.40
C HIS A 116 -3.66 25.69 -18.37
N ARG A 117 -2.88 26.76 -18.63
CA ARG A 117 -1.81 27.21 -17.71
C ARG A 117 -2.38 27.70 -16.38
N ALA A 118 -3.46 28.47 -16.41
CA ALA A 118 -4.10 28.95 -15.17
C ALA A 118 -4.71 27.79 -14.37
N ALA A 119 -5.34 26.82 -15.05
CA ALA A 119 -5.86 25.63 -14.40
C ALA A 119 -4.75 24.79 -13.74
N ASP A 120 -3.60 24.64 -14.39
CA ASP A 120 -2.46 23.90 -13.82
C ASP A 120 -1.84 24.61 -12.62
N LEU A 121 -1.77 25.95 -12.64
CA LEU A 121 -1.35 26.75 -11.48
C LEU A 121 -2.31 26.60 -10.30
N LEU A 122 -3.62 26.59 -10.55
CA LEU A 122 -4.65 26.41 -9.52
C LEU A 122 -4.68 25.00 -8.95
N ALA A 123 -4.54 23.97 -9.79
CA ALA A 123 -4.40 22.60 -9.34
C ALA A 123 -3.14 22.45 -8.47
N GLY A 124 -2.06 23.11 -8.90
CA GLY A 124 -0.76 23.08 -8.26
C GLY A 124 -0.13 21.68 -8.31
N ASN A 125 1.06 21.59 -7.73
CA ASN A 125 1.81 20.35 -7.61
C ASN A 125 1.89 19.93 -6.13
N GLY A 126 2.23 18.66 -5.89
CA GLY A 126 2.55 18.19 -4.55
C GLY A 126 3.90 18.74 -4.08
N LYS A 127 4.15 18.68 -2.77
CA LYS A 127 5.51 18.86 -2.26
C LYS A 127 6.31 17.59 -2.57
N PRO A 128 7.51 17.69 -3.16
CA PRO A 128 8.38 16.52 -3.33
C PRO A 128 8.69 15.89 -1.97
N VAL A 129 8.73 14.56 -1.93
CA VAL A 129 9.18 13.82 -0.77
C VAL A 129 10.71 13.89 -0.69
N SER A 130 11.24 14.17 0.49
CA SER A 130 12.69 14.31 0.67
C SER A 130 13.38 12.95 0.75
N ARG A 131 14.66 12.89 0.37
CA ARG A 131 15.47 11.66 0.53
C ARG A 131 15.48 11.17 1.98
N ALA A 132 15.62 12.08 2.95
CA ALA A 132 15.59 11.76 4.37
C ALA A 132 14.27 11.11 4.81
N SER A 133 13.14 11.46 4.17
CA SER A 133 11.85 10.82 4.44
C SER A 133 11.83 9.36 3.98
N PHE A 134 12.39 9.06 2.81
CA PHE A 134 12.53 7.67 2.34
C PHE A 134 13.48 6.87 3.23
N ASP A 135 14.61 7.46 3.62
CA ASP A 135 15.58 6.81 4.51
C ASP A 135 14.95 6.49 5.89
N ALA A 136 14.11 7.40 6.41
CA ALA A 136 13.38 7.17 7.67
C ALA A 136 12.34 6.04 7.55
N VAL A 137 11.66 5.93 6.41
CA VAL A 137 10.74 4.81 6.13
C VAL A 137 11.51 3.50 6.04
N ALA A 138 12.64 3.47 5.33
CA ALA A 138 13.49 2.28 5.23
C ALA A 138 13.96 1.80 6.61
N ALA A 139 14.46 2.73 7.43
CA ALA A 139 14.88 2.42 8.80
C ALA A 139 13.72 1.88 9.66
N SER A 140 12.53 2.47 9.54
CA SER A 140 11.35 2.05 10.31
C SER A 140 10.85 0.67 9.87
N LEU A 141 10.87 0.37 8.57
CA LEU A 141 10.53 -0.96 8.05
C LEU A 141 11.55 -2.02 8.51
N ALA A 142 12.85 -1.69 8.49
CA ALA A 142 13.87 -2.57 9.05
C ALA A 142 13.66 -2.81 10.55
N GLU A 143 13.28 -1.79 11.33
CA GLU A 143 12.90 -1.96 12.73
C GLU A 143 11.70 -2.91 12.87
N VAL A 144 10.66 -2.79 12.04
CA VAL A 144 9.53 -3.74 12.07
C VAL A 144 10.02 -5.17 11.90
N VAL A 145 10.90 -5.45 10.94
CA VAL A 145 11.46 -6.79 10.73
C VAL A 145 12.21 -7.30 11.96
N VAL A 146 13.05 -6.46 12.58
CA VAL A 146 13.77 -6.81 13.81
C VAL A 146 12.78 -7.17 14.92
N ARG A 147 11.76 -6.33 15.16
CA ARG A 147 10.76 -6.58 16.21
C ARG A 147 9.90 -7.80 15.96
N VAL A 148 9.66 -8.16 14.69
CA VAL A 148 8.98 -9.40 14.33
C VAL A 148 9.84 -10.58 14.72
N ARG A 149 11.14 -10.57 14.38
CA ARG A 149 12.07 -11.66 14.70
C ARG A 149 12.33 -11.83 16.19
N ASP A 150 12.35 -10.73 16.95
CA ASP A 150 12.46 -10.79 18.41
C ASP A 150 11.27 -11.54 19.04
N ARG A 151 10.07 -11.38 18.46
CA ARG A 151 8.83 -12.01 18.95
C ARG A 151 8.60 -13.40 18.36
N ALA A 152 8.99 -13.61 17.11
CA ALA A 152 8.76 -14.82 16.33
C ALA A 152 10.04 -15.19 15.56
N PRO A 153 11.04 -15.77 16.24
CA PRO A 153 12.37 -16.01 15.65
C PRO A 153 12.34 -17.00 14.48
N SER A 154 11.29 -17.82 14.36
CA SER A 154 11.10 -18.77 13.26
C SER A 154 10.19 -18.22 12.14
N ALA A 155 9.73 -16.98 12.23
CA ALA A 155 8.87 -16.40 11.19
C ALA A 155 9.69 -15.98 9.96
N ARG A 156 9.22 -16.39 8.78
CA ARG A 156 9.63 -15.77 7.52
C ARG A 156 8.94 -14.40 7.42
N VAL A 157 9.71 -13.35 7.16
CA VAL A 157 9.21 -11.97 7.08
C VAL A 157 9.33 -11.49 5.64
N VAL A 158 8.19 -11.11 5.06
CA VAL A 158 8.08 -10.65 3.68
C VAL A 158 7.64 -9.20 3.68
N LEU A 159 8.52 -8.30 3.23
CA LEU A 159 8.14 -6.94 2.92
C LEU A 159 7.44 -6.94 1.55
N VAL A 160 6.21 -6.46 1.50
CA VAL A 160 5.43 -6.35 0.27
C VAL A 160 5.30 -4.87 -0.03
N ASP A 161 6.00 -4.41 -1.07
CA ASP A 161 5.95 -3.00 -1.46
C ASP A 161 4.62 -2.65 -2.17
N TYR A 162 4.56 -1.48 -2.80
CA TYR A 162 3.31 -0.91 -3.30
C TYR A 162 3.14 -1.16 -4.79
N LEU A 163 1.94 -1.56 -5.21
CA LEU A 163 1.50 -1.39 -6.59
C LEU A 163 1.60 0.10 -6.98
N PRO A 164 2.20 0.44 -8.13
CA PRO A 164 2.36 1.83 -8.54
C PRO A 164 1.01 2.41 -8.97
N VAL A 165 0.69 3.62 -8.49
CA VAL A 165 -0.54 4.32 -8.90
C VAL A 165 -0.40 4.91 -10.30
N ALA A 166 0.78 5.48 -10.58
CA ALA A 166 1.12 6.09 -11.85
C ALA A 166 2.28 5.35 -12.50
N GLY A 167 2.13 5.00 -13.78
CA GLY A 167 3.14 4.36 -14.61
C GLY A 167 3.46 5.17 -15.85
N PRO A 168 4.32 4.68 -16.75
CA PRO A 168 4.75 5.39 -17.97
C PRO A 168 3.58 5.89 -18.84
N ASP A 169 2.48 5.15 -18.88
CA ASP A 169 1.29 5.47 -19.69
C ASP A 169 0.19 6.23 -18.96
N THR A 170 0.35 6.49 -17.66
CA THR A 170 -0.61 7.31 -16.92
C THR A 170 -0.57 8.76 -17.43
N ARG A 171 -1.75 9.31 -17.72
CA ARG A 171 -1.94 10.67 -18.25
C ARG A 171 -2.99 11.44 -17.42
N PRO A 172 -2.96 12.79 -17.43
CA PRO A 172 -4.05 13.59 -16.87
C PRO A 172 -5.40 13.20 -17.46
N GLY A 173 -6.43 13.05 -16.61
CA GLY A 173 -7.77 12.66 -17.06
C GLY A 173 -8.74 12.48 -15.90
N PRO A 174 -9.98 12.00 -16.15
CA PRO A 174 -10.95 11.78 -15.08
C PRO A 174 -10.46 10.84 -13.96
N GLY A 175 -9.69 9.81 -14.31
CA GLY A 175 -9.07 8.89 -13.34
C GLY A 175 -7.82 9.42 -12.66
N MET A 176 -7.19 10.48 -13.20
CA MET A 176 -6.03 11.16 -12.64
C MET A 176 -6.20 12.67 -12.87
N PRO A 177 -7.09 13.34 -12.11
CA PRO A 177 -7.35 14.77 -12.28
C PRO A 177 -6.21 15.59 -11.65
N LEU A 178 -5.00 15.33 -12.15
CA LEU A 178 -3.72 15.89 -11.73
C LEU A 178 -3.04 16.51 -12.95
N THR A 179 -2.13 17.44 -12.71
CA THR A 179 -1.25 17.96 -13.76
C THR A 179 -0.26 16.87 -14.20
N ALA A 180 0.34 17.01 -15.39
CA ALA A 180 1.38 16.08 -15.83
C ALA A 180 2.58 16.06 -14.87
N ARG A 181 2.96 17.21 -14.30
CA ARG A 181 4.03 17.30 -13.29
C ARG A 181 3.66 16.58 -11.99
N ALA A 182 2.42 16.71 -11.52
CA ALA A 182 1.98 16.01 -10.31
C ALA A 182 1.93 14.48 -10.50
N ILE A 183 1.60 14.01 -11.71
CA ILE A 183 1.71 12.58 -12.06
C ILE A 183 3.18 12.14 -12.04
N GLU A 184 4.09 12.95 -12.56
CA GLU A 184 5.53 12.65 -12.49
C GLU A 184 6.03 12.58 -11.04
N GLN A 185 5.64 13.52 -10.18
CA GLN A 185 5.95 13.47 -8.75
C GLN A 185 5.39 12.21 -8.06
N ALA A 186 4.25 11.71 -8.54
CA ALA A 186 3.67 10.47 -8.03
C ALA A 186 4.54 9.25 -8.36
N ARG A 187 5.18 9.24 -9.54
CA ARG A 187 6.14 8.21 -9.97
C ARG A 187 7.42 8.32 -9.14
N GLU A 188 8.00 9.51 -9.04
CA GLU A 188 9.18 9.79 -8.19
C GLU A 188 8.96 9.30 -6.74
N THR A 189 7.75 9.50 -6.20
CA THR A 189 7.40 9.05 -4.85
C THR A 189 7.24 7.53 -4.77
N ALA A 190 6.63 6.90 -5.78
CA ALA A 190 6.50 5.44 -5.84
C ALA A 190 7.88 4.77 -5.93
N ASP A 191 8.76 5.28 -6.79
CA ASP A 191 10.12 4.77 -6.98
C ASP A 191 10.96 4.91 -5.70
N GLY A 192 10.88 6.07 -5.03
CA GLY A 192 11.55 6.28 -3.76
C GLY A 192 11.02 5.36 -2.65
N LEU A 193 9.71 5.08 -2.63
CA LEU A 193 9.10 4.15 -1.68
C LEU A 193 9.52 2.71 -1.95
N ALA A 194 9.53 2.27 -3.21
CA ALA A 194 10.08 0.96 -3.61
C ALA A 194 11.56 0.83 -3.20
N GLY A 195 12.35 1.88 -3.41
CA GLY A 195 13.74 1.94 -2.95
C GLY A 195 13.89 1.82 -1.43
N ALA A 196 13.00 2.44 -0.65
CA ALA A 196 12.99 2.31 0.81
C ALA A 196 12.67 0.88 1.27
N PHE A 197 11.75 0.18 0.59
CA PHE A 197 11.46 -1.23 0.84
C PHE A 197 12.66 -2.13 0.50
N ALA A 198 13.30 -1.91 -0.65
CA ALA A 198 14.49 -2.65 -1.06
C ALA A 198 15.64 -2.48 -0.07
N GLU A 199 15.88 -1.25 0.40
CA GLU A 199 16.90 -0.97 1.41
C GLU A 199 16.57 -1.63 2.75
N ALA A 200 15.32 -1.56 3.20
CA ALA A 200 14.88 -2.23 4.42
C ALA A 200 15.04 -3.75 4.34
N ALA A 201 14.67 -4.37 3.21
CA ALA A 201 14.84 -5.79 2.97
C ALA A 201 16.32 -6.18 2.99
N ARG A 202 17.18 -5.43 2.30
CA ARG A 202 18.64 -5.65 2.27
C ARG A 202 19.28 -5.51 3.66
N ALA A 203 18.91 -4.47 4.41
CA ALA A 203 19.49 -4.18 5.72
C ALA A 203 19.04 -5.17 6.80
N SER A 204 17.80 -5.66 6.71
CA SER A 204 17.24 -6.61 7.67
C SER A 204 17.38 -8.06 7.25
N GLY A 205 17.60 -8.36 5.97
CA GLY A 205 17.54 -9.72 5.41
C GLY A 205 16.11 -10.29 5.34
N ALA A 206 15.08 -9.45 5.27
CA ALA A 206 13.72 -9.89 4.97
C ALA A 206 13.58 -10.18 3.46
N ASP A 207 12.63 -11.05 3.10
CA ASP A 207 12.24 -11.21 1.71
C ASP A 207 11.52 -9.94 1.21
N LEU A 208 11.59 -9.70 -0.10
CA LEU A 208 10.91 -8.58 -0.76
C LEU A 208 10.02 -9.08 -1.90
N ILE A 209 8.76 -8.67 -1.89
CA ILE A 209 7.89 -8.69 -3.06
C ILE A 209 7.88 -7.29 -3.67
N ALA A 210 8.41 -7.18 -4.88
CA ALA A 210 8.44 -5.96 -5.69
C ALA A 210 7.16 -5.82 -6.53
N ALA A 211 6.02 -5.66 -5.86
CA ALA A 211 4.74 -5.33 -6.49
C ALA A 211 4.81 -4.02 -7.30
N SER A 212 5.69 -3.10 -6.90
CA SER A 212 6.02 -1.87 -7.63
C SER A 212 6.44 -2.15 -9.07
N SER A 213 7.36 -3.09 -9.27
CA SER A 213 7.85 -3.47 -10.59
C SER A 213 6.81 -4.28 -11.36
N ALA A 214 6.19 -5.28 -10.71
CA ALA A 214 5.21 -6.15 -11.36
C ALA A 214 3.93 -5.40 -11.79
N GLY A 215 3.59 -4.30 -11.12
CA GLY A 215 2.38 -3.53 -11.40
C GLY A 215 2.54 -2.38 -12.40
N LEU A 216 3.72 -2.17 -13.01
CA LEU A 216 3.97 -1.01 -13.89
C LEU A 216 3.01 -0.94 -15.07
N ASP A 217 2.65 -2.07 -15.68
CA ASP A 217 1.72 -2.14 -16.80
C ASP A 217 0.24 -2.09 -16.37
N HIS A 218 -0.02 -2.09 -15.06
CA HIS A 218 -1.35 -2.15 -14.44
C HIS A 218 -1.70 -0.88 -13.65
N CYS A 219 -1.01 0.23 -13.93
CA CYS A 219 -1.27 1.54 -13.32
C CYS A 219 -2.62 2.14 -13.73
N VAL A 220 -2.97 3.29 -13.14
CA VAL A 220 -4.18 4.02 -13.56
C VAL A 220 -4.09 4.42 -15.03
N GLY A 221 -5.12 4.05 -15.79
CA GLY A 221 -5.24 4.31 -17.23
C GLY A 221 -4.81 3.13 -18.12
N SER A 222 -4.25 2.06 -17.55
CA SER A 222 -4.01 0.80 -18.26
C SER A 222 -5.31 0.09 -18.66
N ALA A 223 -5.20 -0.91 -19.54
CA ALA A 223 -6.32 -1.74 -19.96
C ALA A 223 -6.86 -2.62 -18.79
N GLU A 224 -5.95 -3.11 -17.94
CA GLU A 224 -6.27 -3.97 -16.80
C GLU A 224 -5.69 -3.40 -15.50
N PRO A 225 -6.30 -2.33 -14.95
CA PRO A 225 -5.71 -1.63 -13.82
C PRO A 225 -5.81 -2.44 -12.52
N TRP A 226 -4.65 -2.64 -11.87
CA TRP A 226 -4.53 -3.24 -10.54
C TRP A 226 -4.77 -2.22 -9.42
N VAL A 227 -4.91 -0.95 -9.76
CA VAL A 227 -5.20 0.16 -8.85
C VAL A 227 -6.34 1.02 -9.40
N LEU A 228 -7.17 1.55 -8.52
CA LEU A 228 -8.26 2.46 -8.89
C LEU A 228 -7.72 3.84 -9.27
N GLY A 229 -8.34 4.49 -10.25
CA GLY A 229 -8.18 5.94 -10.43
C GLY A 229 -8.87 6.75 -9.33
N PHE A 230 -9.06 8.05 -9.55
CA PHE A 230 -9.78 8.95 -8.67
C PHE A 230 -11.29 8.65 -8.64
N ARG A 231 -11.66 7.59 -7.92
CA ARG A 231 -13.03 7.14 -7.71
C ARG A 231 -13.29 7.02 -6.22
N ILE A 232 -14.28 7.76 -5.72
CA ILE A 232 -14.64 7.80 -4.31
C ILE A 232 -16.07 7.29 -4.16
N GLY A 233 -16.25 6.30 -3.30
CA GLY A 233 -17.54 5.83 -2.82
C GLY A 233 -17.53 5.65 -1.32
N ASN A 234 -18.49 4.90 -0.77
CA ASN A 234 -18.51 4.56 0.64
C ASN A 234 -17.72 3.27 0.91
N PRO A 235 -16.47 3.32 1.40
CA PRO A 235 -15.67 2.12 1.60
C PRO A 235 -16.24 1.17 2.64
N ARG A 236 -17.04 1.66 3.59
CA ARG A 236 -17.65 0.82 4.65
C ARG A 236 -18.71 -0.14 4.10
N SER A 237 -19.19 0.09 2.89
CA SER A 237 -20.16 -0.74 2.17
C SER A 237 -19.61 -1.28 0.85
N GLY A 238 -18.27 -1.36 0.69
CA GLY A 238 -17.66 -1.88 -0.54
C GLY A 238 -17.59 -0.89 -1.71
N GLY A 239 -17.65 0.42 -1.43
CA GLY A 239 -17.44 1.47 -2.44
C GLY A 239 -15.96 1.71 -2.73
N PRO A 240 -15.62 2.24 -3.93
CA PRO A 240 -14.23 2.46 -4.34
C PRO A 240 -13.51 3.46 -3.45
N VAL A 241 -12.21 3.24 -3.26
CA VAL A 241 -11.30 4.19 -2.61
C VAL A 241 -10.24 4.60 -3.62
N ALA A 242 -10.15 5.90 -3.87
CA ALA A 242 -9.25 6.43 -4.89
C ALA A 242 -7.82 5.91 -4.69
N TYR A 243 -7.16 5.48 -5.77
CA TYR A 243 -5.76 5.05 -5.78
C TYR A 243 -5.40 3.79 -5.01
N HIS A 244 -6.39 3.05 -4.51
CA HIS A 244 -6.14 1.79 -3.82
C HIS A 244 -6.15 0.61 -4.79
N PRO A 245 -5.50 -0.51 -4.44
CA PRO A 245 -5.55 -1.72 -5.23
C PRO A 245 -6.97 -2.20 -5.49
N THR A 246 -7.21 -2.73 -6.69
CA THR A 246 -8.43 -3.44 -7.05
C THR A 246 -8.38 -4.87 -6.49
N ALA A 247 -9.50 -5.60 -6.58
CA ALA A 247 -9.51 -7.03 -6.27
C ALA A 247 -8.51 -7.81 -7.15
N ALA A 248 -8.34 -7.42 -8.41
CA ALA A 248 -7.33 -8.00 -9.30
C ALA A 248 -5.90 -7.70 -8.82
N GLY A 249 -5.62 -6.46 -8.40
CA GLY A 249 -4.33 -6.12 -7.82
C GLY A 249 -4.02 -6.88 -6.53
N MET A 250 -5.02 -7.05 -5.65
CA MET A 250 -4.88 -7.89 -4.44
C MET A 250 -4.58 -9.36 -4.77
N ALA A 251 -5.25 -9.91 -5.79
CA ALA A 251 -5.01 -11.27 -6.26
C ALA A 251 -3.62 -11.44 -6.87
N ALA A 252 -3.14 -10.45 -7.64
CA ALA A 252 -1.79 -10.47 -8.22
C ALA A 252 -0.73 -10.46 -7.12
N VAL A 253 -0.85 -9.56 -6.13
CA VAL A 253 0.08 -9.52 -4.99
C VAL A 253 0.04 -10.82 -4.19
N ALA A 254 -1.15 -11.40 -3.98
CA ALA A 254 -1.28 -12.70 -3.31
C ALA A 254 -0.53 -13.79 -4.08
N ALA A 255 -0.66 -13.84 -5.41
CA ALA A 255 0.03 -14.80 -6.27
C ALA A 255 1.57 -14.67 -6.18
N MET A 256 2.09 -13.44 -6.12
CA MET A 256 3.52 -13.19 -5.93
C MET A 256 4.01 -13.70 -4.58
N VAL A 257 3.26 -13.45 -3.50
CA VAL A 257 3.59 -13.96 -2.17
C VAL A 257 3.55 -15.48 -2.14
N THR A 258 2.51 -16.12 -2.70
CA THR A 258 2.44 -17.59 -2.74
C THR A 258 3.57 -18.20 -3.58
N GLY A 259 3.96 -17.56 -4.68
CA GLY A 259 5.08 -18.00 -5.51
C GLY A 259 6.40 -17.99 -4.75
N LEU A 260 6.71 -16.87 -4.09
CA LEU A 260 7.91 -16.73 -3.24
C LEU A 260 7.98 -17.78 -2.12
N LEU A 261 6.84 -18.20 -1.59
CA LEU A 261 6.76 -19.17 -0.49
C LEU A 261 6.83 -20.64 -0.94
N ALA A 262 6.65 -20.89 -2.24
CA ALA A 262 6.80 -22.21 -2.84
C ALA A 262 8.27 -22.54 -3.16
N ASP A 263 9.10 -21.51 -3.36
CA ASP A 263 10.56 -21.59 -3.49
C ASP A 263 11.25 -21.79 -2.12
#